data_AF-A0A847QJ89-F1
#
_entry.id   AF-A0A847QJ89-F1
#
_cell.length_a   1.000
_cell.length_b   1.000
_cell.length_c   1.000
_cell.angle_alpha   90.00
_cell.angle_beta   90.00
_cell.angle_gamma   90.00
#
_symmetry.space_group_name_H-M   'P 1'
#
loop_
_entity.id
_entity.type
_entity.pdbx_description
1 polymer ?
#
loop_
_entity_poly.entity_id
_entity_poly.type
_entity_poly.pdbx_seq_one_letter_code
_entity_poly.pdbx_strand_id
1 'polypeptide(L)' 'MGLKNCPECGRLFVENPSGMCPACYEKVEEDELKVVEYLRDTRKASLKEIHEATGVKEGIIMRMIKRGRL' A
#
# COMPACT_ATOMS: atom_id res chain seq x y z
N MET A 1 -22.13 -12.77 -6.18
CA MET A 1 -20.90 -12.11 -6.66
C MET A 1 -21.29 -10.81 -7.33
N GLY A 2 -21.03 -9.68 -6.69
CA GLY A 2 -21.21 -8.36 -7.30
C GLY A 2 -19.92 -7.92 -7.98
N LEU A 3 -20.02 -7.26 -9.13
CA LEU A 3 -18.90 -6.53 -9.70
C LEU A 3 -18.90 -5.12 -9.10
N LYS A 4 -17.74 -4.65 -8.66
CA LYS A 4 -17.53 -3.30 -8.16
C LYS A 4 -16.40 -2.64 -8.91
N ASN A 5 -16.37 -1.31 -8.88
CA ASN A 5 -15.24 -0.54 -9.37
C ASN A 5 -14.25 -0.34 -8.23
N CYS A 6 -12.97 -0.56 -8.49
CA CYS A 6 -11.94 -0.38 -7.49
C CYS A 6 -11.82 1.11 -7.14
N PRO A 7 -11.84 1.47 -5.84
CA PRO A 7 -11.73 2.87 -5.44
C PRO A 7 -10.34 3.47 -5.73
N GLU A 8 -9.30 2.64 -5.87
CA GLU A 8 -7.93 3.11 -6.11
C GLU A 8 -7.64 3.39 -7.59
N CYS A 9 -8.16 2.56 -8.52
CA CYS A 9 -7.83 2.65 -9.95
C CYS A 9 -9.05 2.74 -10.87
N GLY A 10 -10.27 2.65 -10.35
CA GLY A 10 -11.52 2.67 -11.13
C GLY A 10 -11.83 1.39 -11.90
N ARG A 11 -10.93 0.39 -11.91
CA ARG A 11 -11.09 -0.85 -12.68
C ARG A 11 -12.21 -1.72 -12.13
N LEU A 12 -12.98 -2.35 -13.00
CA LEU A 12 -14.00 -3.33 -12.63
C LEU A 12 -13.32 -4.59 -12.04
N PHE A 13 -13.80 -5.05 -10.89
CA PHE A 13 -13.33 -6.26 -10.22
C PHE A 13 -14.47 -6.98 -9.52
N VAL A 14 -14.28 -8.27 -9.22
CA VAL A 14 -15.23 -9.03 -8.41
C VAL A 14 -15.07 -8.61 -6.95
N GLU A 15 -16.17 -8.23 -6.32
CA GLU A 15 -16.19 -7.85 -4.91
C GLU A 15 -15.48 -8.92 -4.05
N ASN A 16 -14.51 -8.47 -3.28
CA ASN A 16 -13.69 -9.29 -2.40
C ASN A 16 -13.62 -8.63 -1.00
N PRO A 17 -13.19 -9.37 0.03
CA PRO A 17 -13.05 -8.82 1.38
C PRO A 17 -12.07 -7.64 1.45
N SER A 18 -11.11 -7.58 0.53
CA SER A 18 -10.12 -6.50 0.42
C SER A 18 -10.73 -5.17 -0.03
N GLY A 19 -11.92 -5.17 -0.61
CA GLY A 19 -12.60 -3.96 -1.11
C GLY A 19 -11.90 -3.28 -2.29
N MET A 20 -10.92 -3.95 -2.91
CA MET A 20 -10.08 -3.41 -3.98
C MET A 20 -9.74 -4.49 -5.00
N CYS A 21 -9.45 -4.07 -6.25
CA CYS A 21 -9.10 -5.04 -7.29
C CYS A 21 -7.77 -5.76 -6.96
N PRO A 22 -7.61 -7.02 -7.41
CA PRO A 22 -6.39 -7.80 -7.15
C PRO A 22 -5.12 -7.10 -7.64
N ALA A 23 -5.18 -6.38 -8.77
CA ALA A 23 -4.03 -5.63 -9.28
C ALA A 23 -3.58 -4.49 -8.35
N CYS A 24 -4.51 -3.79 -7.69
CA CYS A 24 -4.13 -2.79 -6.68
C CYS A 24 -3.68 -3.47 -5.40
N TYR A 25 -4.26 -4.61 -5.04
CA TYR A 25 -3.90 -5.33 -3.82
C TYR A 25 -2.46 -5.83 -3.89
N GLU A 26 -2.10 -6.45 -5.02
CA GLU A 26 -0.73 -6.92 -5.30
C GLU A 26 0.27 -5.76 -5.27
N LYS A 27 -0.07 -4.62 -5.88
CA LYS A 27 0.75 -3.40 -5.77
C LYS A 27 0.96 -2.94 -4.34
N VAL A 28 -0.08 -2.98 -3.51
CA VAL A 28 0.04 -2.62 -2.10
C VAL A 28 0.98 -3.59 -1.39
N GLU A 29 0.91 -4.89 -1.66
CA GLU A 29 1.85 -5.86 -1.08
C GLU A 29 3.31 -5.60 -1.52
N GLU A 30 3.55 -5.32 -2.80
CA GLU A 30 4.87 -4.93 -3.31
C GLU A 30 5.39 -3.64 -2.65
N ASP A 31 4.50 -2.66 -2.50
CA ASP A 31 4.78 -1.38 -1.86
C ASP A 31 5.08 -1.57 -0.37
N GLU A 32 4.33 -2.43 0.35
CA GLU A 32 4.60 -2.78 1.74
C GLU A 32 6.00 -3.40 1.89
N LEU A 33 6.38 -4.31 0.98
CA LEU A 33 7.71 -4.93 0.99
C LEU A 33 8.82 -3.88 0.81
N LYS A 34 8.70 -2.99 -0.19
CA LYS A 34 9.68 -1.91 -0.42
C LYS A 34 9.85 -1.01 0.79
N VAL A 35 8.74 -0.65 1.45
CA VAL A 35 8.77 0.19 2.65
C VAL A 35 9.47 -0.53 3.80
N VAL A 36 9.20 -1.81 4.01
CA VAL A 36 9.87 -2.62 5.04
C VAL A 36 11.37 -2.76 4.75
N GLU A 37 11.75 -3.04 3.51
CA GLU A 37 13.16 -3.11 3.11
C GLU A 37 13.88 -1.76 3.31
N TYR A 38 13.25 -0.67 2.89
CA TYR A 38 13.79 0.67 3.09
C TYR A 38 13.96 1.04 4.57
N LEU A 39 13.00 0.66 5.42
CA LEU A 39 13.05 0.91 6.86
C LEU A 39 14.02 -0.01 7.61
N ARG A 40 14.36 -1.18 7.05
CA ARG A 40 15.43 -2.04 7.61
C ARG A 40 16.79 -1.38 7.53
N ASP A 41 17.12 -0.78 6.38
CA ASP A 41 18.34 -0.01 6.20
C ASP A 41 18.26 1.37 6.88
N THR A 42 17.07 1.98 6.88
CA THR A 42 16.85 3.34 7.39
C THR A 42 16.06 3.30 8.70
N ARG A 43 16.78 3.22 9.84
CA ARG A 43 16.19 3.17 11.19
C ARG A 43 15.23 4.31 11.54
N LYS A 44 15.26 5.42 10.81
CA LYS A 44 14.36 6.57 10.97
C LYS A 44 14.16 7.26 9.62
N ALA A 45 13.16 6.81 8.87
CA ALA A 45 12.70 7.55 7.70
C ALA A 45 11.40 8.29 8.03
N SER A 46 11.30 9.54 7.59
CA SER A 46 10.06 10.29 7.64
C SER A 46 9.08 9.83 6.55
N LEU A 47 7.80 10.11 6.74
CA LEU A 47 6.74 9.70 5.81
C LEU A 47 7.00 10.18 4.36
N LYS A 48 7.56 11.39 4.23
CA LYS A 48 8.02 11.95 2.96
C LYS A 48 9.19 11.20 2.35
N GLU A 49 10.23 10.91 3.12
CA GLU A 49 11.39 10.16 2.62
C GLU A 49 11.00 8.78 2.12
N ILE A 50 10.12 8.09 2.85
CA ILE A 50 9.59 6.80 2.41
C ILE A 50 8.82 6.98 1.10
N HIS A 51 7.92 7.97 1.01
CA HIS A 51 7.18 8.27 -0.21
C HIS A 51 8.10 8.56 -1.41
N GLU A 52 9.12 9.38 -1.22
CA GLU A 52 10.09 9.75 -2.26
C GLU A 52 10.98 8.58 -2.67
N ALA A 53 11.43 7.76 -1.71
CA ALA A 53 12.30 6.61 -1.99
C ALA A 53 11.55 5.42 -2.59
N THR A 54 10.35 5.13 -2.11
CA THR A 54 9.58 3.92 -2.49
C THR A 54 8.51 4.20 -3.55
N GLY A 55 8.11 5.47 -3.73
CA GLY A 55 7.00 5.86 -4.60
C GLY A 55 5.60 5.55 -4.03
N VAL A 56 5.53 5.02 -2.81
CA VAL A 56 4.28 4.56 -2.18
C VAL A 56 3.49 5.74 -1.67
N LYS A 57 2.15 5.76 -1.87
CA LYS A 57 1.30 6.84 -1.36
C LYS A 57 1.44 6.99 0.16
N GLU A 58 1.52 8.23 0.64
CA GLU A 58 1.59 8.57 2.06
C GLU A 58 0.48 7.90 2.90
N GLY A 59 -0.74 7.81 2.37
CA GLY A 59 -1.86 7.17 3.08
C GLY A 59 -1.69 5.66 3.31
N ILE A 60 -0.92 4.96 2.47
CA ILE A 60 -0.58 3.54 2.65
C ILE A 60 0.50 3.42 3.72
N ILE A 61 1.57 4.22 3.61
CA ILE A 61 2.67 4.27 4.57
C ILE A 61 2.15 4.58 5.98
N MET A 62 1.25 5.57 6.10
CA MET A 62 0.64 5.95 7.37
C MET A 62 -0.19 4.81 7.97
N ARG A 63 -0.91 4.03 7.13
CA ARG A 63 -1.63 2.84 7.60
C ARG A 63 -0.69 1.74 8.07
N MET A 64 0.46 1.55 7.42
CA MET A 64 1.47 0.57 7.84
C MET A 64 2.06 0.93 9.21
N ILE A 65 2.48 2.19 9.39
CA ILE A 65 3.01 2.71 10.66
C ILE A 65 1.96 2.57 11.75
N LYS A 66 0.70 2.95 11.47
CA LYS A 66 -0.40 2.88 12.44
C LYS A 66 -0.79 1.45 12.83
N ARG A 67 -0.55 0.45 11.96
CA ARG A 67 -0.77 -0.97 12.26
C ARG A 67 0.31 -1.57 13.17
N GLY A 68 1.38 -0.84 13.49
CA GLY A 68 2.44 -1.32 14.39
C GLY A 68 3.24 -2.49 13.82
N ARG A 69 3.30 -2.61 12.48
CA ARG A 69 4.15 -3.60 11.79
C ARG A 69 5.61 -3.13 11.60
N LEU A 70 5.98 -2.06 12.30
CA LEU A 70 7.30 -1.41 12.29
C LEU A 70 7.80 -1.20 13.72
#